data_AF-A0A661MYP0-F1
#
_entry.id   AF-A0A661MYP0-F1
#
_cell.length_a   1.000
_cell.length_b   1.000
_cell.length_c   1.000
_cell.angle_alpha   90.00
_cell.angle_beta   90.00
_cell.angle_gamma   90.00
#
_symmetry.space_group_name_H-M   'P 1'
#
loop_
_entity.id
_entity.type
_entity.pdbx_description
1 polymer ?
#
loop_
_entity_poly.entity_id
_entity_poly.type
_entity_poly.pdbx_seq_one_letter_code
_entity_poly.pdbx_strand_id
1 'polypeptide(L)'
;MVQALALRYLRTLRIRLLRPGHQHSLGDQVLHQLEVELAQARDLGPGRRSHVLVPRGLSDRDRDTRRLGVGKRFSNSRLRRFDRRRLEPRYRPERRRGLRLDGGHVAEEGLGVRRSGFTLIELMVAMVVGLTVITSVYSLGSAMSRQFYEEQRVAIAQGTSRVAIMELRRDISRAGLYGSPNASLESTCDTVAPTLPQLGGGTGPMGAFQYYADEDLTVLDPNSLNSNVHADRLRILTSLYLSDQLLVHSTSTDGTVIVLQTGNQAYRRTFSWGQVAGPFTSGAAPNYLTGALDWNSAWSGETASWKGIAQKGARAFQTGSVLHIETPEGRHFFRSVFGKMGNTQDEVRIQIDTNFPLPVGTACLPGAAEGATIAPLQWVEYAVVDPFATGTGDVGADFMDWESIFFIDTSPGNPALSLRDAGASSFEAPNRVLVRRAIDAATGDVRLNSTQVVAEFVTNFEVSFLLDTTSGTAAPTLDPSTGSSAESDVNANPQQVRAVIIELGIRSPLEDPTVTYGAVSDAGTRFEVDDGQTGSARVRQVRIEIPVMNVARRNL
;
A
#
# COMPACT_ATOMS: atom_id res chain seq x y z
N MET A 1 -7.23 46.74 -7.95
CA MET A 1 -6.76 47.93 -7.22
C MET A 1 -7.88 48.93 -6.85
N VAL A 2 -8.99 49.00 -7.60
CA VAL A 2 -10.17 49.82 -7.21
C VAL A 2 -11.10 49.14 -6.18
N GLN A 3 -11.17 47.80 -6.16
CA GLN A 3 -11.92 47.04 -5.13
C GLN A 3 -11.27 47.04 -3.73
N ALA A 4 -9.96 47.30 -3.62
CA ALA A 4 -9.26 47.33 -2.34
C ALA A 4 -9.51 48.63 -1.54
N LEU A 5 -10.02 49.68 -2.20
CA LEU A 5 -10.38 50.95 -1.56
C LEU A 5 -11.81 50.93 -0.99
N ALA A 6 -12.74 50.18 -1.59
CA ALA A 6 -14.12 50.06 -1.11
C ALA A 6 -14.24 49.27 0.20
N LEU A 7 -13.41 48.22 0.37
CA LEU A 7 -13.39 47.40 1.60
C LEU A 7 -12.68 48.07 2.78
N ARG A 8 -11.83 49.09 2.53
CA ARG A 8 -11.22 49.90 3.60
C ARG A 8 -12.16 50.97 4.15
N TYR A 9 -13.17 51.40 3.38
CA TYR A 9 -14.13 52.41 3.83
C TYR A 9 -15.25 51.82 4.71
N LEU A 10 -15.62 50.55 4.49
CA LEU A 10 -16.66 49.87 5.27
C LEU A 10 -16.17 49.33 6.63
N ARG A 11 -14.86 49.17 6.84
CA ARG A 11 -14.29 48.73 8.13
C ARG A 11 -14.17 49.85 9.17
N THR A 12 -14.15 51.12 8.75
CA THR A 12 -14.00 52.28 9.65
C THR A 12 -15.33 52.79 10.22
N LEU A 13 -16.47 52.32 9.69
CA LEU A 13 -17.82 52.72 10.12
C LEU A 13 -18.45 51.78 11.16
N ARG A 14 -17.76 50.69 11.55
CA ARG A 14 -18.27 49.70 12.53
C ARG A 14 -17.68 49.85 13.95
N ILE A 15 -16.87 50.88 14.21
CA ILE A 15 -16.30 51.19 15.54
C ILE A 15 -16.73 52.59 15.95
N ARG A 16 -18.02 52.78 16.19
CA ARG A 16 -18.61 53.84 17.03
C ARG A 16 -20.11 53.60 17.05
N LEU A 17 -20.57 52.83 18.04
CA LEU A 17 -21.89 52.89 18.68
C LEU A 17 -22.12 51.59 19.45
N LEU A 18 -21.44 51.44 20.59
CA LEU A 18 -21.90 50.56 21.66
C LEU A 18 -21.66 51.28 22.98
N ARG A 19 -22.72 51.91 23.51
CA ARG A 19 -22.94 52.07 24.95
C ARG A 19 -23.94 51.00 25.38
N PRO A 20 -23.83 50.45 26.61
CA PRO A 20 -24.65 49.34 27.05
C PRO A 20 -25.97 49.83 27.62
N GLY A 21 -27.07 49.13 27.33
CA GLY A 21 -28.32 49.27 28.07
C GLY A 21 -29.57 48.89 27.30
N HIS A 22 -30.30 47.92 27.89
CA HIS A 22 -31.72 47.60 27.72
C HIS A 22 -32.15 46.49 26.76
N GLN A 23 -32.78 45.50 27.40
CA GLN A 23 -33.59 44.41 26.86
C GLN A 23 -34.87 44.96 26.21
N HIS A 24 -35.28 44.41 25.05
CA HIS A 24 -36.55 43.68 24.87
C HIS A 24 -36.77 43.31 23.40
N SER A 25 -37.51 42.21 23.22
CA SER A 25 -37.95 41.52 22.01
C SER A 25 -38.18 42.35 20.74
N LEU A 26 -37.71 41.83 19.60
CA LEU A 26 -38.33 41.91 18.27
C LEU A 26 -37.44 41.18 17.25
N GLY A 27 -37.58 39.86 17.18
CA GLY A 27 -36.99 39.03 16.14
C GLY A 27 -38.08 38.17 15.56
N ASP A 28 -38.61 38.56 14.39
CA ASP A 28 -39.34 37.68 13.45
C ASP A 28 -39.81 38.37 12.15
N GLN A 29 -39.55 39.66 11.94
CA GLN A 29 -40.01 40.36 10.71
C GLN A 29 -38.93 40.70 9.68
N VAL A 30 -37.65 40.36 9.91
CA VAL A 30 -36.56 40.71 8.97
C VAL A 30 -36.10 39.53 8.11
N LEU A 31 -36.44 38.30 8.47
CA LEU A 31 -36.04 37.10 7.72
C LEU A 31 -36.88 36.84 6.46
N HIS A 32 -38.12 37.34 6.39
CA HIS A 32 -39.00 37.08 5.26
C HIS A 32 -38.80 38.01 4.05
N GLN A 33 -37.97 39.05 4.18
CA GLN A 33 -37.75 40.07 3.15
C GLN A 33 -36.43 39.89 2.37
N LEU A 34 -35.54 38.99 2.84
CA LEU A 34 -34.26 38.66 2.19
C LEU A 34 -34.33 37.42 1.28
N GLU A 35 -35.33 36.55 1.43
CA GLU A 35 -35.51 35.38 0.56
C GLU A 35 -36.13 35.71 -0.81
N VAL A 36 -36.71 36.90 -0.98
CA VAL A 36 -37.35 37.31 -2.25
C VAL A 36 -36.37 37.98 -3.23
N GLU A 37 -35.25 38.56 -2.76
CA GLU A 37 -34.24 39.17 -3.65
C GLU A 37 -33.18 38.18 -4.18
N LEU A 38 -33.02 37.00 -3.57
CA LEU A 38 -32.06 35.98 -4.02
C LEU A 38 -32.57 35.13 -5.19
N ALA A 39 -33.86 35.21 -5.52
CA ALA A 39 -34.47 34.49 -6.66
C ALA A 39 -34.34 35.22 -8.02
N GLN A 40 -33.82 36.45 -8.07
CA GLN A 40 -33.72 37.25 -9.31
C GLN A 40 -32.30 37.47 -9.86
N ALA A 41 -31.27 36.88 -9.26
CA ALA A 41 -29.88 37.00 -9.74
C ALA A 41 -29.39 35.79 -10.57
N ARG A 42 -30.31 35.07 -11.23
CA ARG A 42 -30.01 33.86 -12.02
C ARG A 42 -30.27 34.08 -13.52
N ASP A 43 -29.81 35.20 -14.07
CA ASP A 43 -29.79 35.39 -15.53
C ASP A 43 -28.79 36.46 -15.99
N LEU A 44 -27.48 36.16 -15.98
CA LEU A 44 -26.49 36.88 -16.79
C LEU A 44 -25.40 35.91 -17.27
N GLY A 45 -25.26 35.82 -18.59
CA GLY A 45 -24.35 34.96 -19.32
C GLY A 45 -22.84 35.30 -19.19
N PRO A 46 -21.99 34.57 -19.95
CA PRO A 46 -20.60 34.34 -19.56
C PRO A 46 -19.64 35.36 -20.15
N GLY A 47 -18.65 35.79 -19.36
CA GLY A 47 -17.56 36.61 -19.87
C GLY A 47 -16.40 36.77 -18.89
N ARG A 48 -15.19 36.48 -19.39
CA ARG A 48 -13.84 36.72 -18.84
C ARG A 48 -13.29 35.67 -17.87
N ARG A 49 -12.44 34.81 -18.42
CA ARG A 49 -11.29 34.25 -17.69
C ARG A 49 -9.98 34.74 -18.29
N SER A 50 -9.08 35.00 -17.36
CA SER A 50 -7.73 35.56 -17.44
C SER A 50 -6.75 34.64 -18.19
N HIS A 51 -5.86 35.28 -18.94
CA HIS A 51 -4.67 34.66 -19.53
C HIS A 51 -3.77 34.09 -18.43
N VAL A 52 -3.47 32.79 -18.51
CA VAL A 52 -2.39 32.14 -17.77
C VAL A 52 -1.20 31.95 -18.71
N LEU A 53 -0.07 32.52 -18.32
CA LEU A 53 1.22 32.41 -18.98
C LEU A 53 1.81 31.01 -18.74
N VAL A 54 2.16 30.30 -19.81
CA VAL A 54 2.96 29.07 -19.78
C VAL A 54 4.43 29.44 -19.95
N PRO A 55 5.36 29.05 -19.06
CA PRO A 55 6.78 29.13 -19.36
C PRO A 55 7.24 27.94 -20.19
N ARG A 56 7.88 28.25 -21.32
CA ARG A 56 8.70 27.35 -22.15
C ARG A 56 10.18 27.58 -21.80
N GLY A 57 10.98 26.50 -21.81
CA GLY A 57 12.46 26.50 -21.75
C GLY A 57 12.97 25.65 -20.58
N LEU A 58 13.95 24.75 -20.67
CA LEU A 58 15.13 24.61 -21.54
C LEU A 58 15.48 23.09 -21.59
N SER A 59 15.72 22.48 -22.76
CA SER A 59 17.02 22.29 -23.43
C SER A 59 18.24 21.99 -22.54
N ASP A 60 18.67 20.73 -22.63
CA ASP A 60 20.05 20.30 -22.91
C ASP A 60 21.15 20.55 -21.85
N ARG A 61 21.67 19.45 -21.28
CA ARG A 61 23.10 19.30 -20.98
C ARG A 61 23.53 17.87 -20.67
N ASP A 62 24.38 17.37 -21.55
CA ASP A 62 25.45 16.39 -21.33
C ASP A 62 26.04 16.34 -19.91
N ARG A 63 26.31 15.13 -19.41
CA ARG A 63 27.69 14.73 -19.03
C ARG A 63 27.83 13.26 -18.62
N ASP A 64 28.66 12.59 -19.40
CA ASP A 64 29.81 11.78 -19.00
C ASP A 64 29.62 10.59 -18.04
N THR A 65 29.53 9.45 -18.72
CA THR A 65 30.17 8.19 -18.35
C THR A 65 31.64 8.36 -17.94
N ARG A 66 32.03 7.87 -16.76
CA ARG A 66 33.42 7.43 -16.49
C ARG A 66 33.48 5.98 -16.05
N ARG A 67 34.16 5.21 -16.89
CA ARG A 67 34.82 3.93 -16.62
C ARG A 67 35.84 4.06 -15.47
N LEU A 68 36.04 2.99 -14.69
CA LEU A 68 37.23 2.12 -14.70
C LEU A 68 37.32 1.22 -13.45
N GLY A 69 37.78 -0.02 -13.63
CA GLY A 69 38.24 -0.95 -12.58
C GLY A 69 37.55 -2.33 -12.68
N VAL A 70 37.95 -3.27 -13.54
CA VAL A 70 39.10 -4.20 -13.35
C VAL A 70 39.01 -4.89 -11.98
N GLY A 71 38.77 -6.18 -11.79
CA GLY A 71 38.71 -7.37 -12.63
C GLY A 71 38.97 -8.57 -11.70
N LYS A 72 38.44 -9.76 -11.99
CA LYS A 72 39.14 -11.03 -11.73
C LYS A 72 38.43 -12.20 -12.40
N ARG A 73 39.27 -12.97 -13.07
CA ARG A 73 38.99 -14.16 -13.89
C ARG A 73 38.48 -15.30 -13.01
N PHE A 74 37.47 -16.03 -13.49
CA PHE A 74 37.48 -17.49 -13.40
C PHE A 74 37.00 -18.06 -14.72
N SER A 75 37.87 -18.91 -15.28
CA SER A 75 37.65 -19.70 -16.47
C SER A 75 36.61 -20.78 -16.20
N ASN A 76 35.65 -20.93 -17.10
CA ASN A 76 35.21 -22.26 -17.50
C ASN A 76 34.81 -22.25 -18.97
N SER A 77 35.72 -22.81 -19.75
CA SER A 77 35.59 -23.19 -21.13
C SER A 77 34.60 -24.36 -21.25
N ARG A 78 33.48 -24.14 -21.95
CA ARG A 78 32.92 -25.18 -22.83
C ARG A 78 32.19 -24.52 -24.01
N LEU A 79 32.82 -24.72 -25.16
CA LEU A 79 32.40 -24.34 -26.49
C LEU A 79 31.06 -24.98 -26.84
N ARG A 80 30.07 -24.14 -27.16
CA ARG A 80 29.17 -24.38 -28.29
C ARG A 80 29.11 -23.11 -29.12
N ARG A 81 29.81 -23.16 -30.27
CA ARG A 81 29.67 -22.21 -31.36
C ARG A 81 28.22 -22.27 -31.83
N PHE A 82 27.46 -21.22 -31.56
CA PHE A 82 26.34 -20.86 -32.43
C PHE A 82 26.73 -19.58 -33.15
N ASP A 83 26.69 -19.71 -34.46
CA ASP A 83 27.24 -18.78 -35.41
C ASP A 83 26.37 -17.54 -35.54
N ARG A 84 27.06 -16.46 -35.87
CA ARG A 84 26.56 -15.09 -36.01
C ARG A 84 25.51 -14.97 -37.11
N ARG A 85 24.36 -14.36 -36.79
CA ARG A 85 23.69 -13.33 -37.63
C ARG A 85 22.98 -12.34 -36.68
N ARG A 86 23.67 -11.35 -36.13
CA ARG A 86 23.74 -9.97 -36.66
C ARG A 86 22.46 -9.54 -37.40
N LEU A 87 21.52 -8.98 -36.65
CA LEU A 87 20.56 -8.00 -37.14
C LEU A 87 20.76 -6.71 -36.34
N GLU A 88 21.77 -5.95 -36.76
CA GLU A 88 21.84 -4.52 -36.43
C GLU A 88 20.75 -3.80 -37.24
N PRO A 89 19.92 -2.94 -36.63
CA PRO A 89 19.16 -1.98 -37.40
C PRO A 89 20.17 -0.97 -37.99
N ARG A 90 20.52 -1.17 -39.26
CA ARG A 90 21.24 -0.19 -40.06
C ARG A 90 20.39 1.08 -40.13
N TYR A 91 20.73 2.04 -39.29
CA TYR A 91 20.38 3.44 -39.51
C TYR A 91 21.12 3.89 -40.77
N ARG A 92 20.41 3.92 -41.90
CA ARG A 92 20.89 4.47 -43.16
C ARG A 92 20.83 6.00 -43.03
N PRO A 93 21.95 6.74 -43.10
CA PRO A 93 21.89 8.16 -43.39
C PRO A 93 21.41 8.28 -44.83
N GLU A 94 20.17 8.73 -44.98
CA GLU A 94 19.56 8.99 -46.26
C GLU A 94 20.39 10.07 -46.97
N ARG A 95 21.05 9.64 -48.05
CA ARG A 95 21.84 10.49 -48.92
C ARG A 95 20.95 11.64 -49.39
N ARG A 96 21.34 12.85 -49.00
CA ARG A 96 21.05 14.09 -49.71
C ARG A 96 21.39 13.89 -51.19
N ARG A 97 20.40 13.49 -51.99
CA ARG A 97 20.40 13.77 -53.43
C ARG A 97 20.16 15.26 -53.55
N GLY A 98 21.19 15.97 -54.01
CA GLY A 98 21.05 17.33 -54.49
C GLY A 98 19.96 17.34 -55.54
N LEU A 99 18.80 17.88 -55.17
CA LEU A 99 17.82 18.34 -56.13
C LEU A 99 18.44 19.59 -56.75
N ARG A 100 19.01 19.38 -57.92
CA ARG A 100 19.43 20.42 -58.85
C ARG A 100 18.21 21.31 -59.08
N LEU A 101 18.26 22.51 -58.50
CA LEU A 101 17.36 23.61 -58.84
C LEU A 101 17.71 24.00 -60.28
N ASP A 102 17.09 23.33 -61.24
CA ASP A 102 16.96 23.88 -62.56
C ASP A 102 16.12 25.15 -62.42
N GLY A 103 16.74 26.27 -62.77
CA GLY A 103 16.10 27.56 -62.93
C GLY A 103 15.08 27.50 -64.06
N GLY A 104 13.90 26.95 -63.76
CA GLY A 104 12.69 27.28 -64.47
C GLY A 104 12.27 28.67 -64.01
N HIS A 105 12.47 29.66 -64.88
CA HIS A 105 11.78 30.94 -64.83
C HIS A 105 10.26 30.67 -64.78
N VAL A 106 9.72 30.46 -63.58
CA VAL A 106 8.29 30.62 -63.36
C VAL A 106 8.08 32.11 -63.42
N ALA A 107 7.52 32.56 -64.54
CA ALA A 107 6.97 33.88 -64.69
C ALA A 107 6.22 34.23 -63.40
N GLU A 108 6.66 35.28 -62.72
CA GLU A 108 5.79 36.10 -61.89
C GLU A 108 4.69 36.62 -62.82
N GLU A 109 3.68 35.79 -63.09
CA GLU A 109 2.34 36.32 -63.30
C GLU A 109 1.99 36.98 -61.98
N GLY A 110 2.27 38.28 -61.92
CA GLY A 110 1.70 39.18 -60.95
C GLY A 110 0.20 39.01 -61.03
N LEU A 111 -0.33 38.11 -60.20
CA LEU A 111 -1.72 38.09 -59.80
C LEU A 111 -1.92 39.45 -59.15
N GLY A 112 -2.31 40.42 -59.97
CA GLY A 112 -2.75 41.73 -59.55
C GLY A 112 -3.89 41.48 -58.60
N VAL A 113 -3.57 41.42 -57.31
CA VAL A 113 -4.54 41.35 -56.21
C VAL A 113 -5.33 42.64 -56.31
N ARG A 114 -6.40 42.61 -57.10
CA ARG A 114 -7.45 43.59 -57.05
C ARG A 114 -7.88 43.61 -55.60
N ARG A 115 -7.56 44.70 -54.90
CA ARG A 115 -8.03 44.97 -53.54
C ARG A 115 -9.55 45.16 -53.61
N SER A 116 -10.30 44.07 -53.75
CA SER A 116 -11.74 44.06 -53.51
C SER A 116 -11.93 44.12 -52.00
N GLY A 117 -12.56 45.18 -51.51
CA GLY A 117 -13.01 45.20 -50.12
C GLY A 117 -13.95 44.03 -49.86
N PHE A 118 -13.83 43.39 -48.70
CA PHE A 118 -14.78 42.38 -48.26
C PHE A 118 -16.16 43.00 -48.16
N THR A 119 -17.14 42.34 -48.78
CA THR A 119 -18.53 42.71 -48.61
C THR A 119 -19.00 42.35 -47.20
N LEU A 120 -19.98 43.09 -46.68
CA LEU A 120 -20.51 42.85 -45.33
C LEU A 120 -21.03 41.41 -45.16
N ILE A 121 -21.62 40.83 -46.21
CA ILE A 121 -22.10 39.45 -46.21
C ILE A 121 -20.97 38.42 -46.12
N GLU A 122 -19.84 38.63 -46.81
CA GLU A 122 -18.68 37.74 -46.70
C GLU A 122 -18.11 37.75 -45.28
N LEU A 123 -18.10 38.90 -44.61
CA LEU A 123 -17.65 39.02 -43.23
C LEU A 123 -18.58 38.26 -42.27
N MET A 124 -19.91 38.37 -42.45
CA MET A 124 -20.88 37.63 -41.65
C MET A 124 -20.72 36.10 -41.83
N VAL A 125 -20.57 35.64 -43.07
CA VAL A 125 -20.36 34.20 -43.36
C VAL A 125 -19.05 33.71 -42.77
N ALA A 126 -17.96 34.47 -42.94
CA ALA A 126 -16.66 34.11 -42.37
C ALA A 126 -16.70 34.01 -40.84
N MET A 127 -17.44 34.91 -40.17
CA MET A 127 -17.60 34.87 -38.72
C MET A 127 -18.38 33.64 -38.25
N VAL A 128 -19.47 33.28 -38.95
CA VAL A 128 -20.26 32.07 -38.61
C VAL A 128 -19.42 30.80 -38.82
N VAL A 129 -18.72 30.68 -39.95
CA VAL A 129 -17.83 29.53 -40.23
C VAL A 129 -16.67 29.48 -39.24
N GLY A 130 -16.10 30.63 -38.86
CA GLY A 130 -15.06 30.69 -37.83
C GLY A 130 -15.55 30.20 -36.47
N LEU A 131 -16.74 30.64 -36.05
CA LEU A 131 -17.35 30.20 -34.79
C LEU A 131 -17.65 28.70 -34.79
N THR A 132 -18.19 28.13 -35.87
CA THR A 132 -18.51 26.69 -35.93
C THR A 132 -17.26 25.81 -35.89
N VAL A 133 -16.15 26.24 -36.51
CA VAL A 133 -14.88 25.51 -36.45
C VAL A 133 -14.29 25.57 -35.03
N ILE A 134 -14.29 26.74 -34.38
CA ILE A 134 -13.75 26.89 -33.03
C ILE A 134 -14.55 26.06 -32.02
N THR A 135 -15.89 26.07 -32.10
CA THR A 135 -16.73 25.24 -31.21
C THR A 135 -16.49 23.76 -31.44
N SER A 136 -16.33 23.31 -32.69
CA SER A 136 -16.03 21.91 -33.01
C SER A 136 -14.69 21.44 -32.43
N VAL A 137 -13.63 22.24 -32.59
CA VAL A 137 -12.30 21.94 -32.03
C VAL A 137 -12.34 21.93 -30.50
N TYR A 138 -13.07 22.87 -29.88
CA TYR A 138 -13.21 22.93 -28.43
C TYR A 138 -13.95 21.70 -27.89
N SER A 139 -15.08 21.32 -28.50
CA SER A 139 -15.83 20.13 -28.12
C SER A 139 -14.99 18.86 -28.23
N LEU A 140 -14.29 18.69 -29.36
CA LEU A 140 -13.39 17.54 -29.57
C LEU A 140 -12.23 17.54 -28.57
N GLY A 141 -11.59 18.69 -28.33
CA GLY A 141 -10.51 18.82 -27.35
C GLY A 141 -10.95 18.48 -25.93
N SER A 142 -12.14 18.91 -25.52
CA SER A 142 -12.71 18.61 -24.21
C SER A 142 -13.03 17.12 -24.06
N ALA A 143 -13.56 16.47 -25.11
CA ALA A 143 -13.87 15.04 -25.11
C ALA A 143 -12.59 14.19 -25.04
N MET A 144 -11.57 14.51 -25.85
CA MET A 144 -10.28 13.81 -25.80
C MET A 144 -9.61 13.97 -24.44
N SER A 145 -9.63 15.17 -23.86
CA SER A 145 -9.04 15.40 -22.53
C SER A 145 -9.71 14.54 -21.46
N ARG A 146 -11.04 14.46 -21.44
CA ARG A 146 -11.79 13.58 -20.53
C ARG A 146 -11.39 12.12 -20.70
N GLN A 147 -11.33 11.64 -21.94
CA GLN A 147 -10.91 10.27 -22.23
C GLN A 147 -9.49 9.99 -21.71
N PHE A 148 -8.53 10.89 -21.90
CA PHE A 148 -7.18 10.72 -21.37
C PHE A 148 -7.15 10.65 -19.83
N TYR A 149 -7.94 11.49 -19.14
CA TYR A 149 -8.02 11.43 -17.69
C TYR A 149 -8.64 10.11 -17.20
N GLU A 150 -9.68 9.62 -17.88
CA GLU A 150 -10.30 8.34 -17.54
C GLU A 150 -9.37 7.16 -17.83
N GLU A 151 -8.67 7.16 -18.96
CA GLU A 151 -7.66 6.13 -19.28
C GLU A 151 -6.51 6.13 -18.26
N GLN A 152 -6.03 7.31 -17.86
CA GLN A 152 -4.98 7.43 -16.85
C GLN A 152 -5.44 6.90 -15.49
N ARG A 153 -6.66 7.22 -15.06
CA ARG A 153 -7.25 6.74 -13.80
C ARG A 153 -7.38 5.22 -13.79
N VAL A 154 -7.91 4.64 -14.87
CA VAL A 154 -8.04 3.18 -15.01
C VAL A 154 -6.67 2.50 -14.99
N ALA A 155 -5.67 3.08 -15.68
CA ALA A 155 -4.32 2.54 -15.69
C ALA A 155 -3.67 2.53 -14.29
N ILE A 156 -3.90 3.57 -13.48
CA ILE A 156 -3.39 3.64 -12.10
C ILE A 156 -4.05 2.56 -11.23
N ALA A 157 -5.39 2.44 -11.24
CA ALA A 157 -6.10 1.42 -10.47
C ALA A 157 -5.72 -0.03 -10.85
N GLN A 158 -5.45 -0.27 -12.13
CA GLN A 158 -4.92 -1.55 -12.60
C GLN A 158 -3.47 -1.80 -12.18
N GLY A 159 -2.66 -0.75 -12.08
CA GLY A 159 -1.30 -0.83 -11.58
C GLY A 159 -1.26 -1.21 -10.10
N THR A 160 -2.04 -0.52 -9.27
CA THR A 160 -2.10 -0.73 -7.81
C THR A 160 -2.65 -2.13 -7.47
N SER A 161 -3.75 -2.56 -8.10
CA SER A 161 -4.30 -3.92 -7.89
C SER A 161 -3.30 -5.04 -8.20
N ARG A 162 -2.52 -4.91 -9.29
CA ARG A 162 -1.50 -5.91 -9.64
C ARG A 162 -0.39 -5.99 -8.60
N VAL A 163 0.08 -4.85 -8.10
CA VAL A 163 1.11 -4.82 -7.05
C VAL A 163 0.58 -5.43 -5.77
N ALA A 164 -0.63 -5.03 -5.35
CA ALA A 164 -1.31 -5.54 -4.17
C ALA A 164 -1.43 -7.07 -4.18
N ILE A 165 -1.88 -7.62 -5.30
CA ILE A 165 -2.07 -9.07 -5.46
C ILE A 165 -0.76 -9.83 -5.50
N MET A 166 0.30 -9.28 -6.10
CA MET A 166 1.62 -9.91 -6.06
C MET A 166 2.16 -9.97 -4.63
N GLU A 167 1.92 -8.94 -3.81
CA GLU A 167 2.32 -8.92 -2.41
C GLU A 167 1.53 -9.94 -1.57
N LEU A 168 0.19 -9.94 -1.68
CA LEU A 168 -0.69 -10.95 -1.08
C LEU A 168 -0.26 -12.37 -1.47
N ARG A 169 -0.08 -12.63 -2.76
CA ARG A 169 0.36 -13.93 -3.27
C ARG A 169 1.70 -14.36 -2.67
N ARG A 170 2.67 -13.45 -2.58
CA ARG A 170 4.00 -13.75 -2.04
C ARG A 170 3.91 -14.19 -0.57
N ASP A 171 3.08 -13.52 0.22
CA ASP A 171 3.01 -13.77 1.65
C ASP A 171 2.09 -14.98 1.95
N ILE A 172 0.94 -15.11 1.29
CA ILE A 172 0.03 -16.27 1.39
C ILE A 172 0.71 -17.56 0.92
N SER A 173 1.46 -17.54 -0.18
CA SER A 173 2.17 -18.75 -0.66
C SER A 173 3.23 -19.25 0.30
N ARG A 174 3.66 -18.41 1.25
CA ARG A 174 4.62 -18.73 2.32
C ARG A 174 3.93 -18.95 3.67
N ALA A 175 2.61 -18.89 3.75
CA ALA A 175 1.89 -19.20 4.98
C ALA A 175 2.27 -20.58 5.50
N GLY A 176 2.56 -20.68 6.79
CA GLY A 176 3.03 -21.91 7.42
C GLY A 176 4.45 -22.35 7.03
N LEU A 177 5.14 -21.64 6.13
CA LEU A 177 6.52 -21.98 5.77
C LEU A 177 7.43 -21.92 7.00
N TYR A 178 8.05 -23.05 7.31
CA TYR A 178 8.87 -23.26 8.51
C TYR A 178 8.14 -23.08 9.84
N GLY A 179 6.82 -22.98 9.85
CA GLY A 179 6.01 -23.06 11.06
C GLY A 179 5.37 -24.43 11.18
N SER A 180 4.21 -24.45 11.86
CA SER A 180 3.32 -25.59 11.84
C SER A 180 2.01 -25.23 11.14
N PRO A 181 1.40 -26.15 10.38
CA PRO A 181 0.03 -26.00 9.88
C PRO A 181 -0.96 -25.74 11.03
N ASN A 182 -0.77 -26.46 12.14
CA ASN A 182 -1.54 -26.37 13.37
C ASN A 182 -0.70 -26.91 14.53
N ALA A 183 -0.14 -26.00 15.31
CA ALA A 183 0.80 -26.30 16.38
C ALA A 183 0.17 -27.10 17.55
N SER A 184 -1.17 -27.16 17.65
CA SER A 184 -1.87 -27.99 18.63
C SER A 184 -1.83 -29.48 18.30
N LEU A 185 -1.58 -29.84 17.03
CA LEU A 185 -1.44 -31.21 16.56
C LEU A 185 0.02 -31.68 16.56
N GLU A 186 0.96 -30.77 16.82
CA GLU A 186 2.38 -31.11 16.81
C GLU A 186 2.79 -31.85 18.08
N SER A 187 3.78 -32.74 17.94
CA SER A 187 4.41 -33.36 19.09
C SER A 187 5.21 -32.31 19.86
N THR A 188 4.61 -31.76 20.91
CA THR A 188 5.26 -30.86 21.85
C THR A 188 5.42 -31.53 23.22
N CYS A 189 6.38 -31.02 23.99
CA CYS A 189 6.54 -31.35 25.40
C CYS A 189 5.97 -30.30 26.34
N ASP A 190 5.52 -29.17 25.80
CA ASP A 190 4.87 -28.15 26.59
C ASP A 190 3.53 -28.72 27.07
N THR A 191 3.21 -28.47 28.34
CA THR A 191 1.93 -28.92 28.94
C THR A 191 0.74 -28.16 28.36
N VAL A 192 1.00 -27.00 27.75
CA VAL A 192 0.02 -26.12 27.13
C VAL A 192 0.39 -26.00 25.65
N ALA A 193 -0.55 -26.34 24.78
CA ALA A 193 -0.37 -26.14 23.35
C ALA A 193 -0.20 -24.64 23.06
N PRO A 194 0.68 -24.26 22.12
CA PRO A 194 0.86 -22.87 21.75
C PRO A 194 -0.44 -22.31 21.18
N THR A 195 -0.93 -21.24 21.80
CA THR A 195 -2.11 -20.52 21.35
C THR A 195 -1.73 -19.13 20.85
N LEU A 196 -2.68 -18.50 20.16
CA LEU A 196 -2.52 -17.15 19.63
C LEU A 196 -3.70 -16.28 20.00
N PRO A 197 -3.47 -14.99 20.32
CA PRO A 197 -4.54 -14.04 20.52
C PRO A 197 -5.48 -13.99 19.33
N GLN A 198 -6.78 -14.16 19.58
CA GLN A 198 -7.82 -13.93 18.58
C GLN A 198 -8.26 -12.46 18.63
N LEU A 199 -8.72 -11.94 17.49
CA LEU A 199 -9.39 -10.66 17.45
C LEU A 199 -10.72 -10.77 18.23
N GLY A 200 -11.09 -9.72 18.97
CA GLY A 200 -12.23 -9.76 19.89
C GLY A 200 -11.96 -10.46 21.23
N GLY A 201 -10.75 -10.99 21.43
CA GLY A 201 -10.31 -11.63 22.67
C GLY A 201 -10.30 -13.15 22.61
N GLY A 202 -9.73 -13.77 23.65
CA GLY A 202 -9.50 -15.23 23.68
C GLY A 202 -8.26 -15.67 22.93
N THR A 203 -8.10 -16.98 22.77
CA THR A 203 -6.95 -17.56 22.08
C THR A 203 -7.35 -18.74 21.21
N GLY A 204 -6.84 -18.80 19.98
CA GLY A 204 -7.00 -19.91 19.04
C GLY A 204 -5.73 -20.76 18.94
N PRO A 205 -5.78 -21.91 18.23
CA PRO A 205 -4.58 -22.69 17.95
C PRO A 205 -3.59 -21.87 17.11
N MET A 206 -2.30 -22.05 17.39
CA MET A 206 -1.27 -21.44 16.54
C MET A 206 -1.22 -22.15 15.18
N GLY A 207 -1.61 -21.46 14.11
CA GLY A 207 -1.66 -22.05 12.77
C GLY A 207 -1.19 -21.07 11.68
N ALA A 208 -1.15 -21.57 10.45
CA ALA A 208 -0.73 -20.80 9.28
C ALA A 208 -1.65 -19.59 8.99
N PHE A 209 -2.93 -19.70 9.35
CA PHE A 209 -3.98 -18.72 9.07
C PHE A 209 -4.82 -18.43 10.30
N GLN A 210 -5.29 -17.19 10.38
CA GLN A 210 -6.49 -16.79 11.11
C GLN A 210 -7.32 -15.90 10.19
N TYR A 211 -8.62 -16.09 10.20
CA TYR A 211 -9.56 -15.41 9.31
C TYR A 211 -10.72 -14.85 10.13
N TYR A 212 -11.16 -13.64 9.78
CA TYR A 212 -12.32 -12.98 10.39
C TYR A 212 -13.16 -12.41 9.25
N ALA A 213 -14.39 -12.89 9.14
CA ALA A 213 -15.28 -12.54 8.04
C ALA A 213 -15.93 -11.18 8.30
N ASP A 214 -15.85 -10.27 7.33
CA ASP A 214 -16.50 -8.95 7.35
C ASP A 214 -16.21 -8.09 8.61
N GLU A 215 -15.11 -8.37 9.31
CA GLU A 215 -14.69 -7.64 10.51
C GLU A 215 -14.56 -6.14 10.27
N ASP A 216 -14.05 -5.76 9.09
CA ASP A 216 -13.80 -4.38 8.69
C ASP A 216 -14.96 -3.77 7.89
N LEU A 217 -16.14 -4.42 7.86
CA LEU A 217 -17.24 -4.00 6.98
C LEU A 217 -17.79 -2.63 7.35
N THR A 218 -17.84 -2.32 8.64
CA THR A 218 -18.27 -1.01 9.13
C THR A 218 -17.29 0.11 8.74
N VAL A 219 -16.01 -0.22 8.54
CA VAL A 219 -15.01 0.72 8.03
C VAL A 219 -15.28 0.98 6.55
N LEU A 220 -15.47 -0.08 5.76
CA LEU A 220 -15.60 -0.01 4.32
C LEU A 220 -16.95 0.59 3.86
N ASP A 221 -18.05 0.17 4.46
CA ASP A 221 -19.42 0.59 4.12
C ASP A 221 -20.24 0.93 5.38
N PRO A 222 -19.93 2.04 6.06
CA PRO A 222 -20.56 2.42 7.33
C PRO A 222 -22.08 2.61 7.24
N ASN A 223 -22.59 2.95 6.06
CA ASN A 223 -24.00 3.22 5.82
C ASN A 223 -24.73 2.02 5.18
N SER A 224 -24.04 0.89 4.97
CA SER A 224 -24.59 -0.30 4.31
C SER A 224 -25.21 0.01 2.94
N LEU A 225 -24.61 0.96 2.20
CA LEU A 225 -25.11 1.40 0.90
C LEU A 225 -24.81 0.38 -0.20
N ASN A 226 -23.79 -0.44 0.00
CA ASN A 226 -23.22 -1.34 -1.00
C ASN A 226 -23.49 -2.80 -0.61
N SER A 227 -24.60 -3.35 -1.10
CA SER A 227 -24.87 -4.79 -0.97
C SER A 227 -23.80 -5.60 -1.70
N ASN A 228 -23.28 -6.67 -1.11
CA ASN A 228 -22.22 -7.55 -1.64
C ASN A 228 -20.79 -6.99 -1.53
N VAL A 229 -20.56 -6.03 -0.64
CA VAL A 229 -19.20 -5.64 -0.26
C VAL A 229 -18.77 -6.46 0.94
N HIS A 230 -17.53 -6.97 0.86
CA HIS A 230 -16.85 -7.66 1.93
C HIS A 230 -15.61 -6.90 2.37
N ALA A 231 -15.32 -6.98 3.66
CA ALA A 231 -14.13 -6.38 4.26
C ALA A 231 -13.54 -7.36 5.28
N ASP A 232 -13.03 -8.44 4.73
CA ASP A 232 -12.45 -9.51 5.50
C ASP A 232 -11.12 -9.10 6.14
N ARG A 233 -10.76 -9.77 7.23
CA ARG A 233 -9.46 -9.61 7.85
C ARG A 233 -8.71 -10.93 7.85
N LEU A 234 -7.52 -10.93 7.29
CA LEU A 234 -6.70 -12.12 7.12
C LEU A 234 -5.38 -11.96 7.85
N ARG A 235 -5.09 -12.87 8.78
CA ARG A 235 -3.80 -12.98 9.43
C ARG A 235 -3.07 -14.24 8.99
N ILE A 236 -1.78 -14.10 8.72
CA ILE A 236 -0.93 -15.15 8.17
C ILE A 236 0.31 -15.29 9.02
N LEU A 237 0.60 -16.52 9.46
CA LEU A 237 1.84 -16.85 10.12
C LEU A 237 2.86 -17.33 9.10
N THR A 238 3.96 -16.59 8.93
CA THR A 238 5.00 -16.96 7.97
C THR A 238 6.38 -16.45 8.37
N SER A 239 7.44 -17.10 7.88
CA SER A 239 8.76 -16.50 7.90
C SER A 239 8.86 -15.46 6.79
N LEU A 240 8.61 -14.18 7.10
CA LEU A 240 8.66 -13.12 6.09
C LEU A 240 10.05 -12.90 5.52
N TYR A 241 11.03 -12.81 6.40
CA TYR A 241 12.36 -12.43 6.00
C TYR A 241 13.18 -13.65 5.60
N LEU A 242 13.05 -14.79 6.26
CA LEU A 242 13.95 -15.92 5.99
C LEU A 242 13.36 -16.91 4.99
N SER A 243 14.22 -17.38 4.09
CA SER A 243 13.92 -18.45 3.15
C SER A 243 14.51 -19.78 3.61
N ASP A 244 15.18 -19.82 4.75
CA ASP A 244 15.90 -20.99 5.27
C ASP A 244 15.68 -21.10 6.78
N GLN A 245 15.71 -22.33 7.30
CA GLN A 245 15.88 -22.60 8.72
C GLN A 245 17.34 -22.41 9.14
N LEU A 246 17.53 -21.89 10.34
CA LEU A 246 18.84 -21.74 10.98
C LEU A 246 19.08 -22.94 11.90
N LEU A 247 20.35 -23.23 12.20
CA LEU A 247 20.69 -24.29 13.15
C LEU A 247 21.04 -23.69 14.51
N VAL A 248 20.60 -24.36 15.56
CA VAL A 248 20.95 -24.04 16.94
C VAL A 248 22.31 -24.68 17.26
N HIS A 249 23.23 -23.86 17.75
CA HIS A 249 24.52 -24.33 18.26
C HIS A 249 24.40 -24.82 19.69
N SER A 250 23.80 -23.99 20.55
CA SER A 250 23.60 -24.30 21.96
C SER A 250 22.46 -23.47 22.54
N THR A 251 21.95 -23.89 23.68
CA THR A 251 21.04 -23.12 24.53
C THR A 251 21.66 -22.94 25.90
N SER A 252 21.33 -21.83 26.56
CA SER A 252 21.71 -21.63 27.96
C SER A 252 21.09 -22.70 28.87
N THR A 253 21.68 -22.93 30.05
CA THR A 253 21.24 -23.98 30.98
C THR A 253 19.85 -23.75 31.55
N ASP A 254 19.41 -22.49 31.60
CA ASP A 254 18.06 -22.07 31.98
C ASP A 254 17.09 -22.07 30.77
N GLY A 255 17.58 -22.37 29.56
CA GLY A 255 16.77 -22.43 28.34
C GLY A 255 16.25 -21.09 27.83
N THR A 256 16.77 -19.95 28.31
CA THR A 256 16.29 -18.60 27.97
C THR A 256 17.04 -17.95 26.82
N VAL A 257 18.25 -18.43 26.49
CA VAL A 257 19.09 -17.89 25.42
C VAL A 257 19.43 -18.99 24.42
N ILE A 258 19.16 -18.73 23.14
CA ILE A 258 19.47 -19.61 22.02
C ILE A 258 20.65 -19.03 21.25
N VAL A 259 21.68 -19.84 21.03
CA VAL A 259 22.85 -19.51 20.22
C VAL A 259 22.71 -20.12 18.83
N LEU A 260 22.86 -19.32 17.78
CA LEU A 260 22.83 -19.79 16.40
C LEU A 260 24.19 -20.32 15.92
N GLN A 261 24.18 -21.40 15.14
CA GLN A 261 25.39 -21.97 14.54
C GLN A 261 25.88 -21.15 13.35
N THR A 262 27.09 -20.59 13.47
CA THR A 262 27.66 -19.67 12.48
C THR A 262 28.29 -20.36 11.27
N GLY A 263 28.58 -21.65 11.38
CA GLY A 263 29.06 -22.49 10.28
C GLY A 263 28.02 -22.77 9.19
N ASN A 264 26.72 -22.57 9.47
CA ASN A 264 25.64 -22.89 8.54
C ASN A 264 25.57 -21.88 7.37
N GLN A 265 25.35 -22.37 6.14
CA GLN A 265 25.10 -21.53 4.96
C GLN A 265 23.88 -20.63 5.12
N ALA A 266 22.80 -21.10 5.75
CA ALA A 266 21.61 -20.29 6.04
C ALA A 266 21.95 -19.11 6.97
N TYR A 267 22.79 -19.35 7.98
CA TYR A 267 23.31 -18.29 8.86
C TYR A 267 24.11 -17.27 8.05
N ARG A 268 25.04 -17.73 7.21
CA ARG A 268 25.84 -16.84 6.35
C ARG A 268 25.00 -16.04 5.36
N ARG A 269 23.94 -16.61 4.77
CA ARG A 269 23.00 -15.87 3.90
C ARG A 269 22.18 -14.84 4.67
N THR A 270 21.79 -15.18 5.90
CA THR A 270 20.90 -14.35 6.71
C THR A 270 21.63 -13.20 7.38
N PHE A 271 22.85 -13.45 7.85
CA PHE A 271 23.65 -12.53 8.65
C PHE A 271 24.91 -12.04 7.93
N SER A 272 25.11 -12.42 6.65
CA SER A 272 26.31 -12.18 5.82
C SER A 272 27.25 -11.10 6.32
N TRP A 273 28.22 -11.54 7.11
CA TRP A 273 29.32 -10.74 7.60
C TRP A 273 30.25 -10.38 6.45
N GLY A 274 30.42 -9.09 6.17
CA GLY A 274 31.44 -8.61 5.21
C GLY A 274 30.97 -7.60 4.15
N GLN A 275 29.67 -7.28 4.07
CA GLN A 275 29.29 -6.02 3.47
C GLN A 275 29.26 -4.98 4.58
N VAL A 276 30.37 -4.25 4.75
CA VAL A 276 30.32 -2.95 5.41
C VAL A 276 29.27 -2.18 4.63
N ALA A 277 28.07 -2.02 5.20
CA ALA A 277 27.09 -1.11 4.63
C ALA A 277 27.83 0.23 4.52
N GLY A 278 28.09 0.68 3.29
CA GLY A 278 28.68 1.99 3.08
C GLY A 278 27.87 3.01 3.89
N PRO A 279 28.48 4.07 4.44
CA PRO A 279 27.73 5.12 5.09
C PRO A 279 26.58 5.52 4.15
N PHE A 280 25.35 5.58 4.66
CA PHE A 280 24.20 6.04 3.88
C PHE A 280 24.53 7.45 3.37
N THR A 281 24.98 7.58 2.12
CA THR A 281 25.36 8.86 1.51
C THR A 281 24.17 9.57 0.86
N SER A 282 22.95 9.05 1.01
CA SER A 282 21.74 9.68 0.49
C SER A 282 20.97 10.39 1.61
N GLY A 283 21.35 11.63 1.89
CA GLY A 283 20.55 12.57 2.69
C GLY A 283 20.41 12.21 4.16
N ALA A 284 19.96 13.18 4.97
CA ALA A 284 19.58 12.93 6.35
C ALA A 284 18.69 11.68 6.45
N ALA A 285 18.89 10.87 7.49
CA ALA A 285 17.97 9.79 7.80
C ALA A 285 16.54 10.37 7.77
N PRO A 286 15.62 9.79 7.00
CA PRO A 286 14.28 10.35 6.90
C PRO A 286 13.61 10.45 8.26
N ASN A 287 13.14 11.66 8.60
CA ASN A 287 12.47 11.96 9.87
C ASN A 287 11.10 11.28 10.02
N TYR A 288 10.57 10.58 9.01
CA TYR A 288 9.30 9.81 9.13
C TYR A 288 9.45 8.48 9.88
N LEU A 289 10.60 8.26 10.53
CA LEU A 289 10.85 7.14 11.44
C LEU A 289 10.88 7.58 12.91
N THR A 290 10.31 8.75 13.24
CA THR A 290 10.19 9.26 14.61
C THR A 290 8.91 8.76 15.28
N GLY A 291 8.88 7.45 15.54
CA GLY A 291 8.00 6.75 16.46
C GLY A 291 8.72 5.45 16.79
N ALA A 292 8.89 5.08 18.06
CA ALA A 292 9.85 4.09 18.55
C ALA A 292 10.25 2.94 17.57
N LEU A 293 11.25 3.17 16.72
CA LEU A 293 12.03 2.13 16.04
C LEU A 293 13.23 1.82 16.93
N ASP A 294 12.98 1.19 18.07
CA ASP A 294 14.01 1.02 19.08
C ASP A 294 14.63 -0.37 19.09
N TRP A 295 15.70 -0.52 18.31
CA TRP A 295 16.52 -1.72 18.20
C TRP A 295 17.57 -1.93 19.34
N ASN A 296 17.99 -1.02 20.23
CA ASN A 296 17.36 -0.18 21.26
C ASN A 296 18.13 1.17 21.28
N SER A 297 17.51 2.35 21.42
CA SER A 297 17.96 3.63 20.83
C SER A 297 18.59 3.41 19.45
N ALA A 298 17.94 2.50 18.75
CA ALA A 298 18.45 1.44 17.90
C ALA A 298 19.81 0.75 18.26
N TRP A 299 20.90 1.46 18.56
CA TRP A 299 22.26 0.93 18.71
C TRP A 299 23.18 1.87 19.52
N SER A 300 22.65 2.69 20.43
CA SER A 300 23.31 3.94 20.87
C SER A 300 24.36 3.85 22.00
N GLY A 301 24.94 2.68 22.26
CA GLY A 301 25.95 2.51 23.33
C GLY A 301 27.24 1.76 22.96
N GLU A 302 27.31 1.08 21.81
CA GLU A 302 28.46 0.23 21.49
C GLU A 302 29.28 0.77 20.31
N THR A 303 30.57 0.95 20.55
CA THR A 303 31.58 1.41 19.59
C THR A 303 31.80 0.39 18.46
N ALA A 304 31.01 0.54 17.40
CA ALA A 304 31.49 0.46 16.01
C ALA A 304 31.99 -0.87 15.39
N SER A 305 31.57 -2.06 15.82
CA SER A 305 31.85 -3.31 15.06
C SER A 305 30.66 -3.83 14.23
N TRP A 306 29.44 -3.42 14.55
CA TRP A 306 28.26 -4.24 14.26
C TRP A 306 27.34 -3.75 13.12
N LYS A 307 27.69 -2.67 12.41
CA LYS A 307 26.99 -2.18 11.20
C LYS A 307 26.91 -3.20 10.04
N GLY A 308 27.44 -4.41 10.23
CA GLY A 308 27.47 -5.50 9.26
C GLY A 308 26.43 -6.60 9.44
N ILE A 309 25.60 -6.60 10.51
CA ILE A 309 24.47 -7.54 10.58
C ILE A 309 23.46 -7.15 9.50
N ALA A 310 23.21 -8.07 8.56
CA ALA A 310 22.24 -7.82 7.51
C ALA A 310 20.86 -7.48 8.09
N GLN A 311 20.29 -6.37 7.62
CA GLN A 311 18.97 -5.85 8.01
C GLN A 311 17.86 -6.92 7.98
N LYS A 312 18.05 -7.96 7.15
CA LYS A 312 17.16 -9.11 7.00
C LYS A 312 17.09 -9.99 8.25
N GLY A 313 18.22 -10.51 8.73
CA GLY A 313 18.26 -11.31 9.96
C GLY A 313 17.83 -10.47 11.16
N ALA A 314 18.18 -9.20 11.13
CA ALA A 314 17.71 -8.22 12.07
C ALA A 314 16.16 -8.19 12.16
N ARG A 315 15.48 -7.88 11.05
CA ARG A 315 14.02 -7.81 11.00
C ARG A 315 13.32 -9.14 11.29
N ALA A 316 13.98 -10.26 11.02
CA ALA A 316 13.45 -11.60 11.30
C ALA A 316 13.31 -11.87 12.81
N PHE A 317 14.29 -11.45 13.62
CA PHE A 317 14.36 -11.72 15.06
C PHE A 317 14.02 -10.46 15.88
N GLN A 318 12.94 -9.78 15.51
CA GLN A 318 12.41 -8.64 16.28
C GLN A 318 11.56 -9.16 17.43
N THR A 319 11.54 -8.41 18.54
CA THR A 319 10.60 -8.65 19.65
C THR A 319 9.16 -8.73 19.11
N GLY A 320 8.37 -9.67 19.66
CA GLY A 320 7.02 -10.00 19.18
C GLY A 320 6.98 -11.01 18.03
N SER A 321 8.13 -11.41 17.46
CA SER A 321 8.19 -12.55 16.52
C SER A 321 8.12 -13.87 17.29
N VAL A 322 7.63 -14.93 16.65
CA VAL A 322 7.61 -16.29 17.22
C VAL A 322 8.78 -17.09 16.66
N LEU A 323 9.49 -17.83 17.50
CA LEU A 323 10.49 -18.80 17.10
C LEU A 323 9.81 -20.17 17.07
N HIS A 324 9.81 -20.79 15.90
CA HIS A 324 9.56 -22.22 15.79
C HIS A 324 10.89 -22.96 15.87
N ILE A 325 11.01 -23.86 16.82
CA ILE A 325 12.20 -24.67 17.08
C ILE A 325 11.80 -26.13 16.90
N GLU A 326 12.51 -26.85 16.03
CA GLU A 326 12.26 -28.26 15.76
C GLU A 326 13.51 -29.07 16.12
N THR A 327 13.35 -30.03 17.03
CA THR A 327 14.47 -30.89 17.45
C THR A 327 14.76 -31.98 16.42
N PRO A 328 15.93 -32.61 16.45
CA PRO A 328 16.23 -33.76 15.61
C PRO A 328 15.25 -34.94 15.77
N GLU A 329 14.60 -35.05 16.93
CA GLU A 329 13.57 -36.05 17.22
C GLU A 329 12.17 -35.67 16.69
N GLY A 330 12.04 -34.50 16.05
CA GLY A 330 10.77 -34.00 15.51
C GLY A 330 9.85 -33.39 16.58
N ARG A 331 10.40 -32.95 17.72
CA ARG A 331 9.61 -32.20 18.72
C ARG A 331 9.60 -30.72 18.38
N HIS A 332 8.44 -30.10 18.56
CA HIS A 332 8.21 -28.72 18.17
C HIS A 332 8.05 -27.83 19.40
N PHE A 333 8.72 -26.68 19.41
CA PHE A 333 8.58 -25.65 20.43
C PHE A 333 8.31 -24.30 19.76
N PHE A 334 7.43 -23.51 20.39
CA PHE A 334 7.10 -22.17 19.94
C PHE A 334 7.38 -21.19 21.07
N ARG A 335 8.22 -20.18 20.81
CA ARG A 335 8.69 -19.23 21.82
C ARG A 335 8.68 -17.81 21.27
N SER A 336 8.16 -16.86 22.03
CA SER A 336 8.24 -15.45 21.64
C SER A 336 9.67 -14.93 21.79
N VAL A 337 10.13 -14.18 20.79
CA VAL A 337 11.38 -13.42 20.90
C VAL A 337 11.15 -12.28 21.87
N PHE A 338 11.85 -12.32 23.00
CA PHE A 338 11.81 -11.24 23.99
C PHE A 338 12.85 -10.17 23.64
N GLY A 339 14.05 -10.60 23.29
CA GLY A 339 15.15 -9.69 22.98
C GLY A 339 16.40 -10.40 22.51
N LYS A 340 17.54 -9.76 22.73
CA LYS A 340 18.87 -10.29 22.42
C LYS A 340 19.77 -10.02 23.61
N MET A 341 20.59 -11.00 23.97
CA MET A 341 21.46 -10.90 25.14
C MET A 341 22.86 -11.41 24.80
N GLY A 342 23.87 -10.55 24.93
CA GLY A 342 25.28 -10.94 24.84
C GLY A 342 25.75 -11.37 23.45
N ASN A 343 25.21 -10.81 22.37
CA ASN A 343 25.71 -11.07 21.02
C ASN A 343 27.22 -10.78 20.94
N THR A 344 27.99 -11.67 20.30
CA THR A 344 29.42 -11.46 20.04
C THR A 344 29.70 -11.43 18.53
N GLN A 345 30.84 -10.88 18.11
CA GLN A 345 31.13 -10.66 16.68
C GLN A 345 30.95 -11.93 15.83
N ASP A 346 31.04 -13.11 16.41
CA ASP A 346 30.91 -14.37 15.69
C ASP A 346 29.70 -15.18 16.14
N GLU A 347 28.73 -14.58 16.85
CA GLU A 347 27.66 -15.32 17.51
C GLU A 347 26.38 -14.48 17.70
N VAL A 348 25.27 -14.97 17.15
CA VAL A 348 23.94 -14.39 17.40
C VAL A 348 23.26 -15.19 18.50
N ARG A 349 22.87 -14.47 19.55
CA ARG A 349 22.18 -14.93 20.75
C ARG A 349 20.80 -14.30 20.83
N ILE A 350 19.79 -15.16 20.86
CA ILE A 350 18.38 -14.75 20.89
C ILE A 350 17.85 -15.05 22.28
N GLN A 351 17.30 -14.04 22.95
CA GLN A 351 16.64 -14.21 24.23
C GLN A 351 15.15 -14.48 23.99
N ILE A 352 14.66 -15.58 24.51
CA ILE A 352 13.24 -15.93 24.50
C ILE A 352 12.55 -15.48 25.80
N ASP A 353 11.23 -15.53 25.83
CA ASP A 353 10.45 -15.24 27.03
C ASP A 353 10.87 -16.16 28.20
N THR A 354 11.25 -15.54 29.32
CA THR A 354 11.70 -16.23 30.54
C THR A 354 10.57 -16.94 31.27
N ASN A 355 9.31 -16.60 31.00
CA ASN A 355 8.16 -17.30 31.58
C ASN A 355 7.95 -18.69 30.97
N PHE A 356 8.47 -18.90 29.76
CA PHE A 356 8.35 -20.15 29.03
C PHE A 356 9.73 -20.60 28.52
N PRO A 357 10.68 -20.95 29.41
CA PRO A 357 11.99 -21.41 28.98
C PRO A 357 11.91 -22.71 28.17
N LEU A 358 12.96 -23.01 27.42
CA LEU A 358 13.10 -24.33 26.81
C LEU A 358 13.43 -25.37 27.90
N PRO A 359 12.84 -26.58 27.86
CA PRO A 359 13.11 -27.63 28.84
C PRO A 359 14.44 -28.35 28.58
N VAL A 360 15.54 -27.61 28.56
CA VAL A 360 16.91 -28.09 28.27
C VAL A 360 17.33 -29.17 29.28
N GLY A 361 17.97 -30.24 28.80
CA GLY A 361 18.45 -31.34 29.66
C GLY A 361 17.38 -32.32 30.10
N THR A 362 16.14 -32.17 29.62
CA THR A 362 15.06 -33.14 29.82
C THR A 362 15.02 -34.15 28.66
N ALA A 363 14.19 -35.19 28.79
CA ALA A 363 13.92 -36.12 27.69
C ALA A 363 13.29 -35.45 26.44
N CYS A 364 12.84 -34.20 26.56
CA CYS A 364 12.21 -33.43 25.51
C CYS A 364 13.17 -32.61 24.67
N LEU A 365 14.29 -32.22 25.25
CA LEU A 365 15.33 -31.47 24.58
C LEU A 365 16.66 -31.96 25.15
N PRO A 366 17.09 -33.18 24.75
CA PRO A 366 18.34 -33.74 25.24
C PRO A 366 19.51 -32.87 24.76
N GLY A 367 20.50 -32.68 25.64
CA GLY A 367 21.62 -31.76 25.38
C GLY A 367 21.21 -30.29 25.41
N ALA A 368 22.03 -29.42 24.82
CA ALA A 368 21.81 -27.97 24.74
C ALA A 368 21.07 -27.58 23.44
N ALA A 369 20.06 -28.37 23.04
CA ALA A 369 19.34 -28.24 21.76
C ALA A 369 20.24 -28.28 20.51
N GLU A 370 21.43 -28.88 20.62
CA GLU A 370 22.37 -28.97 19.51
C GLU A 370 21.75 -29.72 18.33
N GLY A 371 21.84 -29.13 17.13
CA GLY A 371 21.27 -29.71 15.92
C GLY A 371 19.78 -29.45 15.71
N ALA A 372 19.10 -28.79 16.66
CA ALA A 372 17.76 -28.28 16.43
C ALA A 372 17.76 -27.22 15.32
N THR A 373 16.67 -27.15 14.56
CA THR A 373 16.44 -26.07 13.60
C THR A 373 15.60 -24.98 14.24
N ILE A 374 15.79 -23.74 13.80
CA ILE A 374 15.02 -22.59 14.27
C ILE A 374 14.59 -21.72 13.09
N ALA A 375 13.32 -21.33 13.10
CA ALA A 375 12.73 -20.40 12.14
C ALA A 375 12.01 -19.27 12.86
N PRO A 376 12.37 -18.01 12.59
CA PRO A 376 11.56 -16.88 13.03
C PRO A 376 10.33 -16.77 12.12
N LEU A 377 9.18 -16.70 12.78
CA LEU A 377 7.86 -16.53 12.20
C LEU A 377 7.30 -15.18 12.63
N GLN A 378 6.55 -14.56 11.74
CA GLN A 378 5.89 -13.29 11.96
C GLN A 378 4.44 -13.40 11.55
N TRP A 379 3.59 -12.73 12.33
CA TRP A 379 2.20 -12.54 12.02
C TRP A 379 2.06 -11.35 11.09
N VAL A 380 1.42 -11.57 9.95
CA VAL A 380 1.10 -10.53 8.98
C VAL A 380 -0.39 -10.43 8.87
N GLU A 381 -0.92 -9.25 9.10
CA GLU A 381 -2.34 -8.96 8.95
C GLU A 381 -2.58 -8.13 7.70
N TYR A 382 -3.60 -8.53 6.96
CA TYR A 382 -4.25 -7.75 5.91
C TYR A 382 -5.62 -7.32 6.42
N ALA A 383 -5.86 -6.02 6.43
CA ALA A 383 -7.07 -5.40 6.96
C ALA A 383 -7.45 -4.18 6.11
N VAL A 384 -8.75 -3.92 6.00
CA VAL A 384 -9.25 -2.68 5.39
C VAL A 384 -9.34 -1.64 6.49
N VAL A 385 -8.66 -0.52 6.33
CA VAL A 385 -8.63 0.54 7.35
C VAL A 385 -9.04 1.88 6.76
N ASP A 386 -9.64 2.71 7.61
CA ASP A 386 -9.74 4.13 7.36
C ASP A 386 -8.45 4.81 7.84
N PRO A 387 -7.61 5.32 6.92
CA PRO A 387 -6.34 5.96 7.27
C PRO A 387 -6.51 7.22 8.12
N PHE A 388 -7.73 7.78 8.20
CA PHE A 388 -8.05 8.99 8.95
C PHE A 388 -8.83 8.71 10.24
N ALA A 389 -9.18 7.45 10.53
CA ALA A 389 -9.88 7.11 11.75
C ALA A 389 -8.98 7.35 12.97
N THR A 390 -9.29 8.39 13.75
CA THR A 390 -8.62 8.66 15.02
C THR A 390 -9.20 7.76 16.12
N GLY A 391 -8.35 7.02 16.82
CA GLY A 391 -8.71 6.39 18.11
C GLY A 391 -9.06 4.90 18.08
N THR A 392 -9.09 4.23 16.93
CA THR A 392 -9.31 2.77 16.87
C THR A 392 -8.05 1.94 17.16
N GLY A 393 -6.87 2.58 17.25
CA GLY A 393 -5.59 1.88 17.46
C GLY A 393 -5.12 1.04 16.27
N ASP A 394 -5.95 0.91 15.23
CA ASP A 394 -5.65 0.11 14.03
C ASP A 394 -4.53 0.73 13.21
N VAL A 395 -4.67 2.00 12.87
CA VAL A 395 -3.61 2.79 12.26
C VAL A 395 -3.06 3.68 13.38
N GLY A 396 -1.78 3.49 13.72
CA GLY A 396 -1.14 4.34 14.74
C GLY A 396 -1.41 5.82 14.43
N ALA A 397 -1.53 6.67 15.46
CA ALA A 397 -1.95 8.07 15.30
C ALA A 397 -1.19 8.86 14.23
N ASP A 398 0.04 8.43 13.91
CA ASP A 398 0.94 9.07 12.97
C ASP A 398 0.90 8.48 11.54
N PHE A 399 0.08 7.45 11.28
CA PHE A 399 0.11 6.69 10.01
C PHE A 399 -0.09 7.57 8.77
N MET A 400 -0.95 8.59 8.90
CA MET A 400 -1.19 9.61 7.89
C MET A 400 -1.15 11.01 8.50
N ASP A 401 -0.25 11.24 9.48
CA ASP A 401 -0.02 12.60 9.94
C ASP A 401 0.58 13.43 8.80
N TRP A 402 -0.31 14.12 8.07
CA TRP A 402 -0.01 14.96 6.92
C TRP A 402 0.98 16.06 7.28
N GLU A 403 1.06 16.48 8.54
CA GLU A 403 2.02 17.50 8.99
C GLU A 403 3.47 17.03 8.82
N SER A 404 3.70 15.72 8.82
CA SER A 404 5.04 15.14 8.63
C SER A 404 5.38 14.83 7.16
N ILE A 405 4.40 14.51 6.32
CA ILE A 405 4.63 14.04 4.93
C ILE A 405 4.69 15.20 3.94
N PHE A 406 3.84 16.21 4.12
CA PHE A 406 3.84 17.40 3.28
C PHE A 406 4.08 18.61 4.16
N PHE A 407 5.19 19.32 3.92
CA PHE A 407 5.39 20.67 4.45
C PHE A 407 4.38 21.63 3.81
N ILE A 408 3.10 21.48 4.17
CA ILE A 408 2.08 22.46 3.91
C ILE A 408 2.26 23.49 5.01
N ASP A 409 2.72 24.68 4.62
CA ASP A 409 2.83 25.82 5.53
C ASP A 409 1.50 26.01 6.28
N THR A 410 1.50 25.70 7.58
CA THR A 410 0.32 25.82 8.45
C THR A 410 0.06 27.25 8.88
N SER A 411 0.73 28.24 8.27
CA SER A 411 0.48 29.64 8.56
C SER A 411 -1.01 29.99 8.33
N PRO A 412 -1.65 30.75 9.25
CA PRO A 412 -3.07 31.09 9.22
C PRO A 412 -3.51 31.98 8.03
N GLY A 413 -2.68 32.11 6.99
CA GLY A 413 -2.99 32.76 5.72
C GLY A 413 -2.85 31.84 4.50
N ASN A 414 -2.46 30.57 4.68
CA ASN A 414 -2.32 29.64 3.57
C ASN A 414 -3.71 29.14 3.12
N PRO A 415 -4.12 29.36 1.85
CA PRO A 415 -5.38 28.81 1.34
C PRO A 415 -5.44 27.27 1.41
N ALA A 416 -4.31 26.57 1.46
CA ALA A 416 -4.28 25.13 1.69
C ALA A 416 -4.77 24.73 3.09
N LEU A 417 -4.61 25.59 4.10
CA LEU A 417 -5.14 25.36 5.45
C LEU A 417 -6.67 25.48 5.48
N SER A 418 -7.23 26.38 4.65
CA SER A 418 -8.70 26.49 4.53
C SER A 418 -9.36 25.26 3.88
N LEU A 419 -8.61 24.48 3.10
CA LEU A 419 -9.06 23.17 2.59
C LEU A 419 -9.02 22.07 3.67
N ARG A 420 -8.11 22.17 4.64
CA ARG A 420 -8.07 21.29 5.81
C ARG A 420 -9.26 21.56 6.74
N ASP A 421 -9.52 22.83 7.04
CA ASP A 421 -10.57 23.26 7.98
C ASP A 421 -11.98 23.25 7.40
N ALA A 422 -12.13 23.26 6.07
CA ALA A 422 -13.42 23.01 5.41
C ALA A 422 -13.93 21.56 5.63
N GLY A 423 -13.15 20.74 6.34
CA GLY A 423 -13.44 19.33 6.57
C GLY A 423 -13.16 18.55 5.31
N ALA A 424 -12.01 17.85 5.27
CA ALA A 424 -11.75 16.83 4.26
C ALA A 424 -12.89 15.78 4.19
N SER A 425 -13.68 15.65 5.26
CA SER A 425 -14.92 14.87 5.33
C SER A 425 -16.06 15.36 4.43
N SER A 426 -15.99 16.58 3.88
CA SER A 426 -17.07 17.17 3.06
C SER A 426 -16.82 17.13 1.55
N PHE A 427 -15.63 16.74 1.10
CA PHE A 427 -15.26 16.78 -0.33
C PHE A 427 -14.97 15.41 -0.96
N GLU A 428 -14.73 14.36 -0.17
CA GLU A 428 -14.52 13.00 -0.69
C GLU A 428 -14.74 12.01 0.47
N ALA A 429 -15.59 11.00 0.28
CA ALA A 429 -15.71 9.98 1.32
C ALA A 429 -14.36 9.28 1.52
N PRO A 430 -14.05 8.86 2.75
CA PRO A 430 -12.67 8.76 3.16
C PRO A 430 -12.02 7.56 2.46
N ASN A 431 -10.83 7.81 1.89
CA ASN A 431 -10.08 6.82 1.13
C ASN A 431 -9.87 5.55 1.97
N ARG A 432 -10.47 4.43 1.58
CA ARG A 432 -10.29 3.14 2.24
C ARG A 432 -9.06 2.46 1.66
N VAL A 433 -8.18 1.99 2.54
CA VAL A 433 -6.92 1.38 2.12
C VAL A 433 -6.83 -0.05 2.66
N LEU A 434 -6.33 -0.96 1.82
CA LEU A 434 -5.89 -2.28 2.28
C LEU A 434 -4.48 -2.10 2.82
N VAL A 435 -4.30 -2.37 4.10
CA VAL A 435 -2.98 -2.34 4.72
C VAL A 435 -2.47 -3.74 4.95
N ARG A 436 -1.15 -3.84 4.98
CA ARG A 436 -0.40 -4.99 5.45
C ARG A 436 0.41 -4.55 6.66
N ARG A 437 0.27 -5.22 7.79
CA ARG A 437 0.99 -4.88 9.03
C ARG A 437 1.48 -6.12 9.75
N ALA A 438 2.51 -5.97 10.57
CA ALA A 438 2.99 -7.06 11.41
C ALA A 438 2.32 -6.99 12.79
N ILE A 439 1.96 -8.15 13.34
CA ILE A 439 1.30 -8.25 14.64
C ILE A 439 2.28 -8.87 15.64
N ASP A 440 2.25 -8.40 16.89
CA ASP A 440 2.94 -9.04 18.00
C ASP A 440 2.18 -10.33 18.36
N ALA A 441 2.85 -11.47 18.26
CA ALA A 441 2.19 -12.76 18.48
C ALA A 441 1.82 -13.01 19.95
N ALA A 442 2.41 -12.28 20.90
CA ALA A 442 2.09 -12.42 22.33
C ALA A 442 0.86 -11.61 22.71
N THR A 443 0.74 -10.37 22.21
CA THR A 443 -0.37 -9.46 22.59
C THR A 443 -1.50 -9.42 21.57
N GLY A 444 -1.22 -9.71 20.30
CA GLY A 444 -2.16 -9.54 19.20
C GLY A 444 -2.23 -8.10 18.68
N ASP A 445 -1.38 -7.21 19.19
CA ASP A 445 -1.37 -5.79 18.80
C ASP A 445 -0.58 -5.56 17.51
N VAL A 446 -0.96 -4.49 16.79
CA VAL A 446 -0.21 -4.02 15.63
C VAL A 446 1.17 -3.52 16.08
N ARG A 447 2.21 -4.08 15.48
CA ARG A 447 3.57 -3.62 15.73
C ARG A 447 3.77 -2.23 15.13
N LEU A 448 4.31 -1.31 15.93
CA LEU A 448 4.63 0.04 15.50
C LEU A 448 5.49 0.05 14.21
N ASN A 449 5.19 0.99 13.32
CA ASN A 449 5.89 1.20 12.05
C ASN A 449 5.93 -0.03 11.12
N SER A 450 5.01 -0.98 11.27
CA SER A 450 4.92 -2.15 10.41
C SER A 450 3.84 -2.05 9.34
N THR A 451 2.94 -1.08 9.47
CA THR A 451 1.82 -0.85 8.56
C THR A 451 2.31 -0.28 7.23
N GLN A 452 1.90 -0.94 6.15
CA GLN A 452 2.20 -0.57 4.77
C GLN A 452 0.90 -0.56 3.98
N VAL A 453 0.64 0.52 3.22
CA VAL A 453 -0.48 0.55 2.27
C VAL A 453 -0.16 -0.37 1.10
N VAL A 454 -1.06 -1.31 0.84
CA VAL A 454 -0.95 -2.30 -0.25
C VAL A 454 -1.84 -1.91 -1.43
N ALA A 455 -3.06 -1.45 -1.15
CA ALA A 455 -3.98 -0.92 -2.13
C ALA A 455 -4.71 0.31 -1.59
N GLU A 456 -4.99 1.25 -2.48
CA GLU A 456 -5.79 2.44 -2.20
C GLU A 456 -7.16 2.32 -2.86
N PHE A 457 -8.15 3.04 -2.33
CA PHE A 457 -9.52 3.06 -2.83
C PHE A 457 -10.15 1.66 -2.92
N VAL A 458 -9.96 0.87 -1.86
CA VAL A 458 -10.50 -0.48 -1.77
C VAL A 458 -12.02 -0.41 -1.63
N THR A 459 -12.72 -1.29 -2.34
CA THR A 459 -14.18 -1.42 -2.31
C THR A 459 -14.67 -2.81 -1.98
N ASN A 460 -13.81 -3.81 -2.10
CA ASN A 460 -14.11 -5.18 -1.72
C ASN A 460 -12.79 -5.86 -1.36
N PHE A 461 -12.75 -6.58 -0.25
CA PHE A 461 -11.67 -7.49 0.07
C PHE A 461 -12.31 -8.74 0.67
N GLU A 462 -12.52 -9.73 -0.18
CA GLU A 462 -13.12 -11.02 0.18
C GLU A 462 -12.05 -12.11 0.13
N VAL A 463 -12.05 -12.96 1.14
CA VAL A 463 -11.16 -14.10 1.29
C VAL A 463 -11.99 -15.38 1.37
N SER A 464 -11.83 -16.25 0.38
CA SER A 464 -12.40 -17.59 0.37
C SER A 464 -11.32 -18.65 0.53
N PHE A 465 -11.69 -19.84 0.95
CA PHE A 465 -10.76 -20.95 1.15
C PHE A 465 -11.20 -22.19 0.39
N LEU A 466 -10.24 -22.96 -0.11
CA LEU A 466 -10.46 -24.37 -0.48
C LEU A 466 -9.92 -25.22 0.67
N LEU A 467 -10.82 -25.89 1.38
CA LEU A 467 -10.51 -26.71 2.55
C LEU A 467 -10.53 -28.19 2.18
N ASP A 468 -9.59 -28.95 2.73
CA ASP A 468 -9.62 -30.42 2.70
C ASP A 468 -10.32 -30.93 3.95
N THR A 469 -11.60 -31.23 3.82
CA THR A 469 -12.46 -31.67 4.93
C THR A 469 -12.28 -33.15 5.27
N THR A 470 -11.52 -33.90 4.46
CA THR A 470 -11.24 -35.31 4.71
C THR A 470 -10.03 -35.51 5.61
N SER A 471 -10.17 -36.40 6.61
CA SER A 471 -9.07 -36.85 7.46
C SER A 471 -8.43 -38.14 6.91
N GLY A 472 -7.14 -38.33 7.21
CA GLY A 472 -6.40 -39.56 6.92
C GLY A 472 -6.06 -39.78 5.44
N THR A 473 -6.03 -41.06 5.03
CA THR A 473 -5.47 -41.49 3.74
C THR A 473 -6.44 -41.45 2.56
N ALA A 474 -7.70 -41.06 2.77
CA ALA A 474 -8.69 -40.92 1.70
C ALA A 474 -8.24 -39.91 0.64
N ALA A 475 -8.83 -39.85 -0.56
CA ALA A 475 -8.56 -38.76 -1.50
C ALA A 475 -9.07 -37.41 -0.93
N PRO A 476 -8.40 -36.26 -1.18
CA PRO A 476 -8.82 -34.98 -0.62
C PRO A 476 -10.13 -34.54 -1.25
N THR A 477 -11.11 -34.22 -0.41
CA THR A 477 -12.33 -33.52 -0.82
C THR A 477 -12.10 -32.03 -0.60
N LEU A 478 -12.04 -31.28 -1.70
CA LEU A 478 -11.82 -29.83 -1.66
C LEU A 478 -13.17 -29.12 -1.65
N ASP A 479 -13.54 -28.58 -0.49
CA ASP A 479 -14.78 -27.85 -0.31
C ASP A 479 -14.48 -26.34 -0.26
N PRO A 480 -15.08 -25.53 -1.14
CA PRO A 480 -14.99 -24.08 -1.04
C PRO A 480 -15.78 -23.60 0.19
N SER A 481 -15.17 -22.72 0.98
CA SER A 481 -15.79 -22.12 2.16
C SER A 481 -15.54 -20.60 2.17
N THR A 482 -16.54 -19.83 2.61
CA THR A 482 -16.52 -18.36 2.68
C THR A 482 -17.23 -17.83 3.93
N GLY A 483 -16.98 -16.56 4.25
CA GLY A 483 -17.68 -15.84 5.32
C GLY A 483 -17.55 -16.52 6.68
N SER A 484 -18.57 -16.39 7.53
CA SER A 484 -18.55 -16.90 8.90
C SER A 484 -18.33 -18.42 9.01
N SER A 485 -18.72 -19.20 7.99
CA SER A 485 -18.43 -20.63 7.95
C SER A 485 -16.94 -20.90 7.80
N ALA A 486 -16.27 -20.22 6.86
CA ALA A 486 -14.83 -20.31 6.70
C ALA A 486 -14.08 -19.79 7.93
N GLU A 487 -14.58 -18.75 8.60
CA GLU A 487 -13.99 -18.26 9.85
C GLU A 487 -13.94 -19.36 10.92
N SER A 488 -15.06 -20.04 11.14
CA SER A 488 -15.11 -21.13 12.11
C SER A 488 -14.18 -22.29 11.73
N ASP A 489 -14.23 -22.72 10.46
CA ASP A 489 -13.46 -23.88 9.99
C ASP A 489 -11.95 -23.61 9.94
N VAL A 490 -11.53 -22.47 9.40
CA VAL A 490 -10.11 -22.09 9.25
C VAL A 490 -9.48 -21.84 10.61
N ASN A 491 -10.17 -21.16 11.54
CA ASN A 491 -9.62 -20.87 12.86
C ASN A 491 -9.54 -22.13 13.74
N ALA A 492 -10.43 -23.11 13.54
CA ALA A 492 -10.37 -24.40 14.23
C ALA A 492 -9.34 -25.35 13.59
N ASN A 493 -9.26 -25.37 12.26
CA ASN A 493 -8.49 -26.35 11.49
C ASN A 493 -7.62 -25.70 10.38
N PRO A 494 -6.66 -24.83 10.72
CA PRO A 494 -5.84 -24.13 9.73
C PRO A 494 -5.00 -25.08 8.85
N GLN A 495 -4.74 -26.30 9.32
CA GLN A 495 -4.07 -27.37 8.57
C GLN A 495 -4.89 -27.89 7.37
N GLN A 496 -6.20 -27.65 7.31
CA GLN A 496 -7.06 -28.10 6.22
C GLN A 496 -7.02 -27.16 5.00
N VAL A 497 -6.49 -25.95 5.13
CA VAL A 497 -6.41 -24.99 4.01
C VAL A 497 -5.48 -25.53 2.91
N ARG A 498 -5.96 -25.54 1.66
CA ARG A 498 -5.22 -25.97 0.45
C ARG A 498 -5.01 -24.85 -0.55
N ALA A 499 -5.96 -23.93 -0.65
CA ALA A 499 -5.80 -22.69 -1.39
C ALA A 499 -6.56 -21.56 -0.68
N VAL A 500 -6.07 -20.34 -0.89
CA VAL A 500 -6.76 -19.11 -0.52
C VAL A 500 -7.14 -18.40 -1.81
N ILE A 501 -8.40 -18.03 -1.94
CA ILE A 501 -8.93 -17.27 -3.07
C ILE A 501 -9.16 -15.86 -2.55
N ILE A 502 -8.54 -14.87 -3.19
CA ILE A 502 -8.71 -13.46 -2.85
C ILE A 502 -9.47 -12.78 -3.97
N GLU A 503 -10.52 -12.05 -3.62
CA GLU A 503 -11.16 -11.09 -4.50
C GLU A 503 -10.93 -9.66 -3.96
N LEU A 504 -10.26 -8.84 -4.76
CA LEU A 504 -9.92 -7.46 -4.43
C LEU A 504 -10.60 -6.50 -5.42
N GLY A 505 -11.48 -5.65 -4.90
CA GLY A 505 -12.10 -4.54 -5.62
C GLY A 505 -11.38 -3.22 -5.34
N ILE A 506 -11.00 -2.51 -6.39
CA ILE A 506 -10.45 -1.14 -6.30
C ILE A 506 -11.28 -0.20 -7.18
N ARG A 507 -11.70 0.94 -6.63
CA ARG A 507 -12.48 1.95 -7.37
C ARG A 507 -11.63 3.07 -7.95
N SER A 508 -12.25 3.85 -8.83
CA SER A 508 -11.78 5.20 -9.14
C SER A 508 -11.82 6.09 -7.89
N PRO A 509 -10.86 7.03 -7.72
CA PRO A 509 -10.86 7.96 -6.60
C PRO A 509 -12.15 8.79 -6.51
N LEU A 510 -12.63 9.24 -7.68
CA LEU A 510 -13.83 10.04 -7.83
C LEU A 510 -14.98 9.24 -8.44
N GLU A 511 -16.20 9.66 -8.12
CA GLU A 511 -17.41 9.19 -8.78
C GLU A 511 -17.52 9.74 -10.20
N ASP A 512 -18.08 8.94 -11.09
CA ASP A 512 -18.43 9.37 -12.44
C ASP A 512 -19.92 9.76 -12.46
N PRO A 513 -20.26 11.04 -12.62
CA PRO A 513 -21.65 11.50 -12.59
C PRO A 513 -22.49 10.98 -13.76
N THR A 514 -21.85 10.43 -14.78
CA THR A 514 -22.55 9.79 -15.90
C THR A 514 -22.95 8.35 -15.60
N VAL A 515 -22.42 7.75 -14.54
CA VAL A 515 -22.71 6.38 -14.11
C VAL A 515 -23.66 6.46 -12.93
N THR A 516 -24.96 6.34 -13.17
CA THR A 516 -25.94 6.31 -12.09
C THR A 516 -25.73 5.09 -11.19
N TYR A 517 -25.54 5.34 -9.89
CA TYR A 517 -25.80 4.33 -8.86
C TYR A 517 -27.28 3.94 -8.92
N GLY A 518 -27.58 2.65 -8.97
CA GLY A 518 -28.94 2.19 -9.20
C GLY A 518 -29.12 0.75 -8.73
N ALA A 519 -30.36 0.41 -8.37
CA ALA A 519 -30.85 -0.81 -7.72
C ALA A 519 -30.67 -2.13 -8.51
N VAL A 520 -29.60 -2.24 -9.29
CA VAL A 520 -29.21 -3.45 -9.99
C VAL A 520 -28.41 -4.30 -9.00
N SER A 521 -28.55 -5.61 -9.10
CA SER A 521 -27.66 -6.63 -8.54
C SER A 521 -26.25 -6.50 -9.13
N ASP A 522 -25.67 -5.32 -8.99
CA ASP A 522 -24.39 -4.98 -9.56
C ASP A 522 -23.37 -5.86 -8.86
N ALA A 523 -22.64 -6.64 -9.66
CA ALA A 523 -21.74 -7.69 -9.17
C ALA A 523 -20.45 -7.08 -8.57
N GLY A 524 -20.57 -6.00 -7.81
CA GLY A 524 -19.46 -5.21 -7.29
C GLY A 524 -18.75 -4.37 -8.35
N THR A 525 -19.38 -4.05 -9.50
CA THR A 525 -18.73 -3.23 -10.55
C THR A 525 -18.86 -1.72 -10.34
N ARG A 526 -19.71 -1.33 -9.40
CA ARG A 526 -19.95 0.06 -8.98
C ARG A 526 -19.89 0.15 -7.46
N PHE A 527 -19.52 1.32 -6.97
CA PHE A 527 -19.44 1.60 -5.54
C PHE A 527 -19.93 3.01 -5.29
N GLU A 528 -20.85 3.16 -4.35
CA GLU A 528 -21.28 4.46 -3.87
C GLU A 528 -20.28 4.98 -2.85
N VAL A 529 -19.68 6.13 -3.15
CA VAL A 529 -18.70 6.78 -2.29
C VAL A 529 -19.42 7.77 -1.39
N ASP A 530 -20.28 8.62 -1.96
CA ASP A 530 -20.97 9.71 -1.28
C ASP A 530 -22.43 9.83 -1.76
N ASP A 531 -23.38 9.62 -0.85
CA ASP A 531 -24.82 9.68 -1.15
C ASP A 531 -25.31 11.07 -1.56
N GLY A 532 -24.52 12.12 -1.28
CA GLY A 532 -24.77 13.48 -1.71
C GLY A 532 -24.35 13.78 -3.15
N GLN A 533 -23.55 12.90 -3.78
CA GLN A 533 -23.09 13.07 -5.15
C GLN A 533 -23.97 12.28 -6.13
N THR A 534 -24.10 12.81 -7.35
CA THR A 534 -24.76 12.06 -8.42
C THR A 534 -23.66 11.31 -9.14
N GLY A 535 -23.73 9.98 -9.16
CA GLY A 535 -22.74 9.16 -9.85
C GLY A 535 -22.57 7.80 -9.20
N SER A 536 -21.47 7.15 -9.51
CA SER A 536 -20.89 6.03 -8.77
C SER A 536 -19.44 5.87 -9.21
N ALA A 537 -18.61 5.36 -8.32
CA ALA A 537 -17.23 5.04 -8.67
C ALA A 537 -17.17 3.72 -9.44
N ARG A 538 -16.31 3.66 -10.46
CA ARG A 538 -16.11 2.44 -11.26
C ARG A 538 -15.18 1.50 -10.51
N VAL A 539 -15.60 0.26 -10.28
CA VAL A 539 -14.79 -0.74 -9.58
C VAL A 539 -14.10 -1.66 -10.57
N ARG A 540 -12.86 -2.03 -10.24
CA ARG A 540 -12.10 -3.12 -10.86
C ARG A 540 -11.89 -4.21 -9.84
N GLN A 541 -12.52 -5.34 -10.08
CA GLN A 541 -12.26 -6.56 -9.33
C GLN A 541 -11.14 -7.35 -9.97
N VAL A 542 -10.30 -7.92 -9.12
CA VAL A 542 -9.33 -8.93 -9.52
C VAL A 542 -9.46 -10.09 -8.54
N ARG A 543 -9.58 -11.29 -9.10
CA ARG A 543 -9.66 -12.54 -8.34
C ARG A 543 -8.43 -13.40 -8.60
N ILE A 544 -7.84 -13.94 -7.55
CA ILE A 544 -6.70 -14.86 -7.64
C ILE A 544 -6.88 -16.04 -6.71
N GLU A 545 -6.56 -17.23 -7.18
CA GLU A 545 -6.41 -18.42 -6.35
C GLU A 545 -4.93 -18.66 -6.08
N ILE A 546 -4.58 -18.77 -4.81
CA ILE A 546 -3.21 -18.94 -4.33
C ILE A 546 -3.11 -20.30 -3.63
N PRO A 547 -2.47 -21.30 -4.26
CA PRO A 547 -2.23 -22.57 -3.59
C PRO A 547 -1.27 -22.36 -2.43
N VAL A 548 -1.55 -22.98 -1.30
CA VAL A 548 -0.68 -22.92 -0.12
C VAL A 548 0.18 -24.16 -0.05
N MET A 549 1.45 -24.00 0.32
CA MET A 549 2.38 -25.13 0.43
C MET A 549 2.18 -25.93 1.73
N ASN A 550 0.98 -25.92 2.31
CA ASN A 550 0.63 -26.59 3.56
C ASN A 550 0.56 -28.13 3.44
N VAL A 551 1.30 -28.70 2.48
CA VAL A 551 1.32 -30.09 2.06
C VAL A 551 1.93 -31.01 3.14
N ALA A 552 2.52 -30.46 4.19
CA ALA A 552 3.44 -31.22 5.04
C ALA A 552 2.80 -32.41 5.78
N ARG A 553 1.52 -32.36 6.19
CA ARG A 553 1.02 -33.37 7.15
C ARG A 553 -0.46 -33.73 7.03
N ARG A 554 -0.92 -34.16 5.84
CA ARG A 554 -2.28 -34.72 5.67
C ARG A 554 -2.54 -36.00 6.50
N ASN A 555 -1.48 -36.68 6.96
CA ASN A 555 -1.53 -37.98 7.62
C ASN A 555 -0.91 -37.99 9.04
N LEU A 556 -1.03 -36.91 9.82
CA LEU A 556 -0.76 -36.99 11.26
C LEU A 556 -1.96 -37.56 12.02
#